data_AF-A0A3D0VXJ8-F1
#
_entry.id   AF-A0A3D0VXJ8-F1
#
_cell.length_a   1.000
_cell.length_b   1.000
_cell.length_c   1.000
_cell.angle_alpha   90.00
_cell.angle_beta   90.00
_cell.angle_gamma   90.00
#
_symmetry.space_group_name_H-M   'P 1'
#
loop_
_entity.id
_entity.type
_entity.pdbx_description
1 polymer ?
#
loop_
_entity_poly.entity_id
_entity_poly.type
_entity_poly.pdbx_seq_one_letter_code
_entity_poly.pdbx_strand_id
1 'polypeptide(L)'
;MKVQKLKSSFMLLLTAVIWGVAFVAQSVGMDYIGPFTFNSIRSLIGGFVLIPCIFLLNRGKAEKRQASPNERKMLLIGGICCGVALAVASSLQQMGIQYTSVGKAGFITALYIVIVPLLGLF
;
A
#
# COMPACT_ATOMS: atom_id res chain seq x y z
N MET A 1 22.93 -17.51 -10.29
CA MET A 1 21.95 -16.69 -11.05
C MET A 1 20.52 -17.29 -11.13
N LYS A 2 20.30 -18.59 -11.42
CA LYS A 2 18.94 -19.17 -11.51
C LYS A 2 18.16 -19.18 -10.17
N VAL A 3 18.82 -19.48 -9.06
CA VAL A 3 18.20 -19.51 -7.71
C VAL A 3 17.71 -18.13 -7.27
N GLN A 4 18.43 -17.07 -7.64
CA GLN A 4 18.04 -15.69 -7.33
C GLN A 4 16.81 -15.25 -8.13
N LYS A 5 16.73 -15.63 -9.41
CA LYS A 5 15.53 -15.44 -10.24
C LYS A 5 14.33 -16.21 -9.69
N LEU A 6 14.52 -17.47 -9.30
CA LEU A 6 13.45 -18.29 -8.72
C LEU A 6 12.95 -17.72 -7.39
N LYS A 7 13.86 -17.24 -6.53
CA LYS A 7 13.51 -16.56 -5.27
C LYS A 7 12.71 -15.29 -5.54
N SER A 8 13.12 -14.46 -6.50
CA SER A 8 12.38 -13.25 -6.89
C SER A 8 11.00 -13.57 -7.46
N SER A 9 10.89 -14.58 -8.34
CA SER A 9 9.60 -15.02 -8.87
C SER A 9 8.68 -15.56 -7.78
N PHE A 10 9.22 -16.32 -6.81
CA PHE A 10 8.44 -16.80 -5.67
C PHE A 10 7.97 -15.65 -4.77
N MET A 11 8.83 -14.64 -4.53
CA MET A 11 8.44 -13.45 -3.78
C MET A 11 7.32 -12.68 -4.49
N LEU A 12 7.41 -12.51 -5.82
CA LEU A 12 6.35 -11.87 -6.61
C LEU A 12 5.04 -12.65 -6.57
N LEU A 13 5.11 -13.99 -6.68
CA LEU A 13 3.94 -14.86 -6.57
C LEU A 13 3.28 -14.72 -5.19
N LEU A 14 4.09 -14.76 -4.11
CA LEU A 14 3.58 -14.61 -2.75
C LEU A 14 2.92 -13.22 -2.56
N THR A 15 3.54 -12.16 -3.06
CA THR A 15 2.95 -10.82 -3.03
C THR A 15 1.62 -10.77 -3.78
N ALA A 16 1.53 -11.38 -4.97
CA ALA A 16 0.29 -11.43 -5.75
C ALA A 16 -0.82 -12.20 -5.02
N VAL A 17 -0.48 -13.32 -4.37
CA VAL A 17 -1.42 -14.11 -3.56
C VAL A 17 -1.93 -13.30 -2.37
N ILE A 18 -1.03 -12.67 -1.60
CA ILE A 18 -1.41 -11.83 -0.45
C ILE A 18 -2.32 -10.69 -0.91
N TRP A 19 -1.98 -10.01 -2.00
CA TRP A 19 -2.78 -8.92 -2.55
C TRP A 19 -4.17 -9.37 -3.01
N GLY A 20 -4.26 -10.52 -3.71
CA GLY A 20 -5.53 -11.07 -4.18
C GLY A 20 -6.46 -11.48 -3.04
N VAL A 21 -5.94 -12.22 -2.05
CA VAL A 21 -6.72 -12.64 -0.87
C VAL A 21 -7.14 -11.43 -0.02
N ALA A 22 -6.33 -10.37 0.03
CA ALA A 22 -6.66 -9.15 0.75
C ALA A 22 -7.93 -8.46 0.21
N PHE A 23 -8.30 -8.60 -1.06
CA PHE A 23 -9.59 -8.06 -1.53
C PHE A 23 -10.78 -8.82 -0.97
N VAL A 24 -10.67 -10.14 -0.81
CA VAL A 24 -11.71 -10.96 -0.18
C VAL A 24 -11.85 -10.55 1.28
N ALA A 25 -10.73 -10.40 1.99
CA ALA A 25 -10.74 -9.90 3.37
C ALA A 25 -11.30 -8.48 3.48
N GLN A 26 -11.03 -7.61 2.49
CA GLN A 26 -11.57 -6.25 2.44
C GLN A 26 -13.09 -6.24 2.22
N SER A 27 -13.63 -7.07 1.31
CA SER A 27 -15.07 -7.11 1.07
C SER A 27 -15.83 -7.75 2.22
N VAL A 28 -15.33 -8.86 2.77
CA VAL A 28 -16.00 -9.54 3.89
C VAL A 28 -15.85 -8.72 5.17
N GLY A 29 -14.67 -8.16 5.41
CA GLY A 29 -14.40 -7.38 6.63
C GLY A 29 -15.21 -6.10 6.71
N MET A 30 -15.44 -5.42 5.59
CA MET A 30 -16.25 -4.19 5.58
C MET A 30 -17.74 -4.43 5.81
N ASP A 31 -18.25 -5.63 5.54
CA ASP A 31 -19.66 -5.97 5.82
C ASP A 31 -19.96 -5.96 7.32
N TYR A 32 -18.96 -6.20 8.18
CA TYR A 32 -19.14 -6.23 9.64
C TYR A 32 -18.90 -4.88 10.33
N ILE A 33 -17.91 -4.10 9.89
CA ILE A 33 -17.47 -2.87 10.60
C ILE A 33 -17.62 -1.59 9.77
N GLY A 34 -18.11 -1.72 8.54
CA GLY A 34 -18.24 -0.62 7.57
C GLY A 34 -16.95 -0.29 6.82
N PRO A 35 -17.04 0.33 5.63
CA PRO A 35 -15.90 0.59 4.74
C PRO A 35 -14.85 1.52 5.36
N PHE A 36 -15.27 2.63 5.97
CA PHE A 36 -14.36 3.63 6.51
C PHE A 36 -13.61 3.12 7.76
N THR A 37 -14.31 2.41 8.64
CA THR A 37 -13.71 1.81 9.83
C THR A 37 -12.69 0.74 9.45
N PHE A 38 -13.02 -0.13 8.49
CA PHE A 38 -12.10 -1.15 7.99
C PHE A 38 -10.82 -0.51 7.43
N ASN A 39 -10.98 0.49 6.55
CA ASN A 39 -9.84 1.18 5.95
C ASN A 39 -8.97 1.93 6.99
N SER A 40 -9.60 2.51 8.01
CA SER A 40 -8.90 3.23 9.08
C SER A 40 -8.09 2.28 9.96
N ILE A 41 -8.69 1.19 10.45
CA ILE A 41 -8.01 0.17 11.26
C ILE A 41 -6.85 -0.45 10.47
N ARG A 42 -7.09 -0.80 9.19
CA ARG A 42 -6.06 -1.33 8.29
C ARG A 42 -4.87 -0.37 8.19
N SER A 43 -5.12 0.92 8.02
CA SER A 43 -4.07 1.94 7.92
C SER A 43 -3.33 2.15 9.24
N LEU A 44 -4.04 2.10 10.37
CA LEU A 44 -3.43 2.19 11.71
C LEU A 44 -2.53 1.00 12.02
N ILE A 45 -2.99 -0.23 11.74
CA ILE A 45 -2.18 -1.44 11.90
C ILE A 45 -0.95 -1.37 10.99
N GLY A 46 -1.11 -0.94 9.73
CA GLY A 46 0.00 -0.74 8.80
C GLY A 46 1.04 0.24 9.36
N GLY A 47 0.61 1.39 9.85
CA GLY A 47 1.50 2.37 10.49
C GLY A 47 2.20 1.80 11.73
N PHE A 48 1.45 1.13 12.60
CA PHE A 48 1.98 0.54 13.84
C PHE A 48 3.00 -0.58 13.58
N VAL A 49 2.80 -1.39 12.54
CA VAL A 49 3.75 -2.44 12.16
C VAL A 49 4.99 -1.85 11.48
N LEU A 50 4.82 -0.79 10.67
CA LEU A 50 5.94 -0.16 9.97
C LEU A 50 6.91 0.56 10.91
N ILE A 51 6.44 1.23 11.97
CA ILE A 51 7.29 1.94 12.95
C ILE A 51 8.42 1.06 13.55
N PRO A 52 8.13 -0.10 14.17
CA PRO A 52 9.15 -0.99 14.71
C PRO A 52 9.95 -1.68 13.60
N CYS A 53 9.36 -2.00 12.44
CA CYS A 53 10.11 -2.53 11.30
C CYS A 53 11.17 -1.55 10.80
N ILE A 54 10.85 -0.26 10.69
CA ILE A 54 11.80 0.79 10.31
C ILE A 54 12.92 0.87 11.35
N PHE A 55 12.59 0.84 12.66
CA PHE A 55 13.59 0.88 13.72
C PHE A 55 14.55 -0.33 13.67
N LEU A 56 14.02 -1.54 13.45
CA LEU A 56 14.81 -2.77 13.38
C LEU A 56 15.67 -2.84 12.10
N LEU A 57 15.14 -2.42 10.95
CA LEU A 57 15.85 -2.42 9.67
C LEU A 57 16.90 -1.30 9.58
N ASN A 58 16.66 -0.14 10.21
CA ASN A 58 17.64 0.94 10.29
C ASN A 58 18.80 0.67 11.24
N ARG A 59 18.71 -0.32 12.15
CA ARG A 59 19.85 -0.70 13.02
C ARG A 59 21.07 -1.23 12.24
N GLY A 60 20.92 -1.65 10.99
CA GLY A 60 22.01 -2.18 10.16
C GLY A 60 22.48 -1.30 8.99
N LYS A 61 21.83 -0.16 8.73
CA LYS A 61 22.11 0.70 7.55
C LYS A 61 22.20 2.18 7.92
N ALA A 62 22.85 2.48 9.04
CA ALA A 62 23.04 3.84 9.50
C ALA A 62 24.11 4.61 8.69
N GLU A 63 23.96 4.71 7.37
CA GLU A 63 24.41 5.91 6.68
C GLU A 63 23.43 7.02 7.04
N LYS A 64 23.72 7.68 8.17
CA LYS A 64 23.00 8.87 8.62
C LYS A 64 23.21 9.99 7.59
N ARG A 65 22.40 10.00 6.53
CA ARG A 65 22.11 11.23 5.82
C ARG A 65 21.30 12.07 6.81
N GLN A 66 21.98 12.94 7.56
CA GLN A 66 21.32 13.87 8.47
C GLN A 66 20.47 14.78 7.60
N ALA A 67 19.18 14.44 7.47
CA ALA A 67 18.23 15.26 6.72
C ALA A 67 18.25 16.66 7.35
N SER A 68 18.60 17.65 6.53
CA SER A 68 18.60 19.06 6.89
C SER A 68 17.23 19.45 7.45
N PRO A 69 17.12 20.44 8.37
CA PRO A 69 15.83 20.89 8.90
C PRO A 69 14.80 21.22 7.81
N ASN A 70 15.24 21.72 6.66
CA ASN A 70 14.40 21.96 5.48
C ASN A 70 13.95 20.66 4.79
N GLU A 71 14.81 19.66 4.68
CA GLU A 71 14.45 18.35 4.11
C GLU A 71 13.46 17.62 5.03
N ARG A 72 13.59 17.74 6.35
CA ARG A 72 12.61 17.17 7.29
C ARG A 72 11.23 17.79 7.14
N LYS A 73 11.16 19.12 6.97
CA LYS A 73 9.90 19.81 6.68
C LYS A 73 9.31 19.35 5.34
N MET A 74 10.13 19.25 4.30
CA MET A 74 9.69 18.77 2.98
C MET A 74 9.19 17.31 3.04
N LEU A 75 9.88 16.43 3.76
CA LEU A 75 9.47 15.04 3.98
C LEU A 75 8.17 14.93 4.78
N LEU A 76 7.98 15.78 5.79
CA LEU A 76 6.73 15.84 6.55
C LEU A 76 5.57 16.33 5.68
N ILE A 77 5.75 17.42 4.94
CA ILE A 77 4.73 17.97 4.05
C ILE A 77 4.40 16.97 2.93
N GLY A 78 5.43 16.39 2.30
CA GLY A 78 5.27 15.35 1.27
C GLY A 78 4.60 14.09 1.83
N GLY A 79 4.96 13.67 3.04
CA GLY A 79 4.33 12.55 3.73
C GLY A 79 2.86 12.79 4.04
N ILE A 80 2.50 13.99 4.50
CA ILE A 80 1.10 14.38 4.73
C ILE A 80 0.34 14.43 3.40
N CYS A 81 0.89 15.06 2.36
CA CYS A 81 0.26 15.16 1.05
C CYS A 81 -0.01 13.77 0.44
N CYS A 82 1.01 12.90 0.42
CA CYS A 82 0.87 11.51 -0.03
C CYS A 82 -0.10 10.72 0.84
N GLY A 83 -0.07 10.93 2.16
CA GLY A 83 -0.98 10.28 3.11
C GLY A 83 -2.44 10.64 2.87
N VAL A 84 -2.74 11.92 2.66
CA VAL A 84 -4.09 12.39 2.32
C VAL A 84 -4.53 11.83 0.97
N ALA A 85 -3.68 11.90 -0.05
CA ALA A 85 -3.99 11.33 -1.37
C ALA A 85 -4.28 9.82 -1.29
N LEU A 86 -3.46 9.06 -0.55
CA LEU A 86 -3.66 7.63 -0.31
C LEU A 86 -4.93 7.33 0.50
N ALA A 87 -5.27 8.17 1.48
CA ALA A 87 -6.49 8.01 2.27
C ALA A 87 -7.74 8.20 1.41
N VAL A 88 -7.76 9.23 0.55
CA VAL A 88 -8.85 9.48 -0.40
C VAL A 88 -8.94 8.32 -1.40
N ALA A 89 -7.82 7.93 -2.02
CA ALA A 89 -7.79 6.82 -2.98
C ALA A 89 -8.25 5.50 -2.35
N SER A 90 -7.76 5.16 -1.16
CA SER A 90 -8.15 3.94 -0.44
C SER A 90 -9.63 3.95 -0.05
N SER A 91 -10.17 5.11 0.34
CA SER A 91 -11.59 5.23 0.68
C SER A 91 -12.48 5.06 -0.55
N LEU A 92 -12.10 5.68 -1.68
CA LEU A 92 -12.78 5.49 -2.96
C LEU A 92 -12.72 4.02 -3.42
N GLN A 93 -11.56 3.39 -3.27
CA GLN A 93 -11.38 1.97 -3.61
C GLN A 93 -12.27 1.08 -2.73
N GLN A 94 -12.29 1.31 -1.41
CA GLN A 94 -13.11 0.54 -0.48
C GLN A 94 -14.61 0.72 -0.77
N MET A 95 -15.05 1.94 -1.09
CA MET A 95 -16.42 2.17 -1.55
C MET A 95 -16.69 1.45 -2.87
N GLY A 96 -15.75 1.45 -3.81
CA GLY A 96 -15.86 0.69 -5.06
C GLY A 96 -16.06 -0.81 -4.81
N ILE A 97 -15.33 -1.39 -3.83
CA ILE A 97 -15.49 -2.80 -3.42
C ILE A 97 -16.88 -3.05 -2.82
N GLN A 98 -17.50 -2.09 -2.15
CA GLN A 98 -18.88 -2.24 -1.63
C GLN A 98 -19.91 -2.47 -2.74
N TYR A 99 -19.76 -1.76 -3.86
CA TYR A 99 -20.77 -1.75 -4.93
C TYR A 99 -20.50 -2.79 -6.01
N THR A 100 -19.41 -3.56 -5.92
CA THR A 100 -19.03 -4.52 -6.94
C THR A 100 -18.47 -5.81 -6.34
N SER A 101 -18.43 -6.89 -7.12
CA SER A 101 -17.81 -8.13 -6.66
C SER A 101 -16.30 -7.97 -6.52
N VAL A 102 -15.68 -8.70 -5.59
CA VAL A 102 -14.22 -8.77 -5.40
C VAL A 102 -13.45 -8.96 -6.70
N GLY A 103 -13.92 -9.85 -7.59
CA GLY A 103 -13.27 -10.11 -8.88
C GLY A 103 -13.27 -8.89 -9.81
N LYS A 104 -14.41 -8.20 -9.93
CA LYS A 104 -14.52 -6.96 -10.73
C LYS A 104 -13.70 -5.82 -10.12
N ALA A 105 -13.71 -5.67 -8.79
CA ALA A 105 -12.90 -4.64 -8.11
C ALA A 105 -11.40 -4.86 -8.32
N GLY A 106 -10.94 -6.11 -8.20
CA GLY A 106 -9.57 -6.49 -8.45
C GLY A 106 -9.15 -6.27 -9.91
N PHE A 107 -10.03 -6.63 -10.87
CA PHE A 107 -9.79 -6.39 -12.29
C PHE A 107 -9.67 -4.89 -12.61
N ILE A 108 -10.61 -4.07 -12.15
CA ILE A 108 -10.58 -2.61 -12.35
C ILE A 108 -9.30 -2.03 -11.72
N THR A 109 -8.93 -2.49 -10.52
CA THR A 109 -7.69 -2.05 -9.88
C THR A 109 -6.48 -2.41 -10.74
N ALA A 110 -6.40 -3.62 -11.29
CA ALA A 110 -5.27 -4.05 -12.12
C ALA A 110 -5.07 -3.20 -13.40
N LEU A 111 -6.09 -2.45 -13.86
CA LEU A 111 -5.94 -1.52 -14.98
C LEU A 111 -4.93 -0.39 -14.71
N TYR A 112 -4.56 -0.14 -13.44
CA TYR A 112 -3.48 0.83 -13.13
C TYR A 112 -2.16 0.47 -13.83
N ILE A 113 -1.94 -0.82 -14.16
CA ILE A 113 -0.73 -1.29 -14.87
C ILE A 113 -0.57 -0.56 -16.21
N VAL A 114 -1.68 -0.16 -16.85
CA VAL A 114 -1.68 0.62 -18.09
C VAL A 114 -1.68 2.13 -17.80
N ILE A 115 -2.48 2.57 -16.83
CA ILE A 115 -2.67 4.00 -16.53
C ILE A 115 -1.39 4.64 -15.97
N VAL A 116 -0.68 3.96 -15.06
CA VAL A 116 0.51 4.53 -14.39
C VAL A 116 1.64 4.85 -15.38
N PRO A 117 2.05 3.95 -16.30
CA PRO A 117 3.03 4.28 -17.33
C PRO A 117 2.57 5.40 -18.27
N LEU A 118 1.28 5.43 -18.64
CA LEU A 118 0.75 6.49 -19.51
C LEU A 118 0.82 7.87 -18.88
N LEU A 119 0.48 7.98 -17.59
CA LEU A 119 0.58 9.23 -16.85
C LEU A 119 2.03 9.61 -16.54
N GLY A 120 2.94 8.63 -16.38
CA GLY A 120 4.36 8.87 -16.12
C GLY A 120 5.21 9.19 -17.35
N LEU A 121 4.63 9.18 -18.55
CA LEU A 121 5.30 9.61 -19.78
C LEU A 121 5.35 11.14 -19.93
N PHE A 122 4.55 11.86 -19.15
CA PHE A 122 4.45 13.33 -19.13
C PHE A 122 4.94 13.87 -17.79
#